data_AF-A0A6L9J1V9-F1
#
_entry.id   AF-A0A6L9J1V9-F1
#
_cell.length_a   1.000
_cell.length_b   1.000
_cell.length_c   1.000
_cell.angle_alpha   90.00
_cell.angle_beta   90.00
_cell.angle_gamma   90.00
#
_symmetry.space_group_name_H-M   'P 1'
#
loop_
_entity.id
_entity.type
_entity.pdbx_description
1 polymer ?
#
loop_
_entity_poly.entity_id
_entity_poly.type
_entity_poly.pdbx_seq_one_letter_code
_entity_poly.pdbx_strand_id
1 'polypeptide(L)'
;MMLEEPLGQSFLSLAELNHLRTEAMALFEQSLTSGDSSGLIAFIEHQLSHEPPRIELLRELADDLQLRLLSLREYHFDVRERVVRMLKESYNVDVTTLTPPARLSQYHTLRVDDVLSLVRASGIQLNDQETALLQKMVDASLKMAAQLYNDIQLTATLHQMVIDWLDAMQATIAKRYWNHGSDGPPHPPRH
;
A
#
# COMPACT_ATOMS: atom_id res chain seq x y z
N MET A 1 -32.18 -8.25 42.21
CA MET A 1 -30.83 -8.74 41.85
C MET A 1 -30.59 -8.23 40.44
N MET A 2 -29.94 -7.07 40.33
CA MET A 2 -29.62 -6.44 39.04
C MET A 2 -28.44 -7.20 38.43
N LEU A 3 -28.58 -7.63 37.18
CA LEU A 3 -27.47 -8.02 36.34
C LEU A 3 -26.69 -6.74 36.04
N GLU A 4 -25.53 -6.55 36.68
CA GLU A 4 -24.57 -5.54 36.25
C GLU A 4 -24.03 -5.98 34.88
N GLU A 5 -24.37 -5.22 33.84
CA GLU A 5 -23.73 -5.31 32.53
C GLU A 5 -22.29 -4.77 32.63
N PRO A 6 -21.23 -5.56 32.37
CA PRO A 6 -19.89 -5.04 32.21
C PRO A 6 -19.60 -4.93 30.72
N LEU A 7 -20.31 -4.07 29.99
CA LEU A 7 -19.99 -3.76 28.60
C LEU A 7 -20.02 -2.25 28.38
N GLY A 8 -19.17 -1.54 29.12
CA GLY A 8 -18.67 -0.22 28.74
C GLY A 8 -17.70 -0.32 27.55
N GLN A 9 -18.06 -1.10 26.52
CA GLN A 9 -17.42 -1.02 25.21
C GLN A 9 -18.01 0.20 24.52
N SER A 10 -17.31 1.33 24.57
CA SER A 10 -17.58 2.44 23.65
C SER A 10 -17.30 1.94 22.23
N PHE A 11 -18.30 1.31 21.62
CA PHE A 11 -18.30 1.03 20.20
C PHE A 11 -18.17 2.36 19.47
N LEU A 12 -17.17 2.46 18.58
CA LEU A 12 -17.04 3.60 17.69
C LEU A 12 -18.34 3.74 16.91
N SER A 13 -18.91 4.95 16.91
CA SER A 13 -20.03 5.19 16.01
C SER A 13 -19.54 5.03 14.57
N LEU A 14 -20.40 4.53 13.67
CA LEU A 14 -20.06 4.38 12.26
C LEU A 14 -19.56 5.70 11.64
N ALA A 15 -20.14 6.83 12.08
CA ALA A 15 -19.74 8.16 11.62
C ALA A 15 -18.32 8.53 12.08
N GLU A 16 -17.97 8.23 13.34
CA GLU A 16 -16.63 8.47 13.88
C GLU A 16 -15.59 7.57 13.20
N LEU A 17 -15.91 6.29 13.02
CA LEU A 17 -15.04 5.36 12.31
C LEU A 17 -14.73 5.85 10.89
N ASN A 18 -15.75 6.28 10.14
CA ASN A 18 -15.58 6.80 8.78
C ASN A 18 -14.78 8.10 8.73
N HIS A 19 -14.95 8.98 9.74
CA HIS A 19 -14.16 10.19 9.84
C HIS A 19 -12.67 9.87 10.04
N LEU A 20 -12.35 8.97 10.98
CA LEU A 20 -10.98 8.54 11.26
C LEU A 20 -10.34 7.82 10.08
N ARG A 21 -11.11 6.99 9.35
CA ARG A 21 -10.63 6.39 8.10
C ARG A 21 -10.27 7.44 7.05
N THR A 22 -11.13 8.44 6.89
CA THR A 22 -10.89 9.54 5.94
C THR A 22 -9.64 10.33 6.31
N GLU A 23 -9.45 10.64 7.59
CA GLU A 23 -8.27 11.33 8.11
C GLU A 23 -6.99 10.50 7.87
N ALA A 24 -7.02 9.22 8.22
CA ALA A 24 -5.89 8.31 7.99
C ALA A 24 -5.53 8.21 6.50
N MET A 25 -6.52 8.10 5.61
CA MET A 25 -6.28 8.07 4.18
C MET A 25 -5.75 9.40 3.64
N ALA A 26 -6.14 10.54 4.21
CA ALA A 26 -5.54 11.83 3.87
C ALA A 26 -4.05 11.90 4.28
N LEU A 27 -3.70 11.42 5.48
CA LEU A 27 -2.30 11.32 5.93
C LEU A 27 -1.50 10.35 5.08
N PHE A 28 -2.10 9.24 4.66
CA PHE A 28 -1.49 8.30 3.72
C PHE A 28 -1.18 8.96 2.36
N GLU A 29 -2.14 9.65 1.75
CA GLU A 29 -1.90 10.34 0.47
C GLU A 29 -0.86 11.47 0.59
N GLN A 30 -0.82 12.16 1.73
CA GLN A 30 0.27 13.08 2.05
C GLN A 30 1.62 12.35 2.11
N SER A 31 1.65 11.15 2.70
CA SER A 31 2.87 10.33 2.80
C SER A 31 3.37 9.89 1.43
N LEU A 32 2.48 9.54 0.49
CA LEU A 32 2.87 9.27 -0.90
C LEU A 32 3.48 10.49 -1.58
N THR A 33 2.97 11.69 -1.28
CA THR A 33 3.44 12.93 -1.88
C THR A 33 4.79 13.39 -1.31
N SER A 34 4.97 13.28 0.01
CA SER A 34 6.18 13.74 0.71
C SER A 34 7.29 12.68 0.80
N GLY A 35 6.93 11.40 0.67
CA GLY A 35 7.80 10.26 1.01
C GLY A 35 7.99 10.05 2.51
N ASP A 36 7.24 10.75 3.37
CA ASP A 36 7.33 10.70 4.83
C ASP A 36 6.05 10.14 5.45
N SER A 37 6.15 8.95 6.06
CA SER A 37 5.05 8.25 6.72
C SER A 37 4.85 8.61 8.20
N SER A 38 5.68 9.49 8.76
CA SER A 38 5.67 9.80 10.20
C SER A 38 4.31 10.29 10.69
N GLY A 39 3.60 11.09 9.88
CA GLY A 39 2.27 11.59 10.21
C GLY A 39 1.23 10.48 10.37
N LEU A 40 1.18 9.53 9.43
CA LEU A 40 0.27 8.39 9.51
C LEU A 40 0.65 7.44 10.66
N ILE A 41 1.95 7.20 10.88
CA ILE A 41 2.44 6.38 11.99
C ILE A 41 1.96 6.96 13.33
N ALA A 42 2.21 8.24 13.57
CA ALA A 42 1.81 8.92 14.80
C ALA A 42 0.29 8.88 15.00
N PHE A 43 -0.49 9.03 13.93
CA PHE A 43 -1.94 8.86 13.98
C PHE A 43 -2.33 7.46 14.46
N ILE A 44 -1.76 6.40 13.89
CA ILE A 44 -2.11 5.02 14.26
C ILE A 44 -1.67 4.71 15.70
N GLU A 45 -0.49 5.15 16.12
CA GLU A 45 -0.02 5.04 17.51
C GLU A 45 -1.00 5.70 18.48
N HIS A 46 -1.53 6.88 18.12
CA HIS A 46 -2.56 7.54 18.92
C HIS A 46 -3.83 6.68 19.02
N GLN A 47 -4.29 6.05 17.94
CA GLN A 47 -5.46 5.16 17.97
C GLN A 47 -5.23 3.90 18.82
N LEU A 48 -4.00 3.37 18.83
CA LEU A 48 -3.59 2.23 19.64
C LEU A 48 -3.54 2.55 21.13
N SER A 49 -3.27 3.81 21.51
CA SER A 49 -3.19 4.23 22.91
C SER A 49 -4.55 4.40 23.61
N HIS A 50 -5.66 4.28 22.88
CA HIS A 50 -7.00 4.36 23.45
C HIS A 50 -7.34 3.11 24.29
N GLU A 51 -8.21 3.28 25.29
CA GLU A 51 -8.79 2.18 26.09
C GLU A 51 -10.33 2.18 25.93
N PRO A 52 -10.91 1.24 25.16
CA PRO A 52 -10.27 0.16 24.43
C PRO A 52 -9.56 0.63 23.13
N PRO A 53 -8.52 -0.10 22.68
CA PRO A 53 -7.86 0.17 21.41
C PRO A 53 -8.81 0.03 20.23
N ARG A 54 -8.67 0.90 19.23
CA ARG A 54 -9.59 0.98 18.08
C ARG A 54 -9.26 -0.04 16.99
N ILE A 55 -9.39 -1.33 17.31
CA ILE A 55 -9.01 -2.45 16.43
C ILE A 55 -9.80 -2.47 15.12
N GLU A 56 -11.08 -2.11 15.16
CA GLU A 56 -11.92 -2.04 13.96
C GLU A 56 -11.37 -1.03 12.94
N LEU A 57 -10.92 0.13 13.40
CA LEU A 57 -10.28 1.12 12.53
C LEU A 57 -9.02 0.55 11.87
N LEU A 58 -8.15 -0.13 12.63
CA LEU A 58 -6.93 -0.69 12.06
C LEU A 58 -7.23 -1.77 11.00
N ARG A 59 -8.28 -2.58 11.18
CA ARG A 59 -8.70 -3.57 10.17
C ARG A 59 -9.15 -2.89 8.88
N GLU A 60 -10.02 -1.89 8.99
CA GLU A 60 -10.47 -1.12 7.82
C GLU A 60 -9.31 -0.42 7.11
N LEU A 61 -8.33 0.12 7.88
CA LEU A 61 -7.13 0.71 7.30
C LEU A 61 -6.23 -0.32 6.60
N ALA A 62 -6.10 -1.53 7.13
CA ALA A 62 -5.38 -2.59 6.46
C ALA A 62 -6.04 -2.92 5.10
N ASP A 63 -7.36 -3.08 5.09
CA ASP A 63 -8.11 -3.35 3.86
C ASP A 63 -7.97 -2.20 2.84
N ASP A 64 -8.10 -0.95 3.30
CA ASP A 64 -7.93 0.24 2.45
C ASP A 64 -6.51 0.30 1.83
N LEU A 65 -5.46 0.06 2.63
CA LEU A 65 -4.08 0.04 2.16
C LEU A 65 -3.81 -1.15 1.22
N GLN A 66 -4.40 -2.31 1.47
CA GLN A 66 -4.28 -3.47 0.58
C GLN A 66 -4.92 -3.18 -0.78
N LEU A 67 -6.12 -2.62 -0.81
CA LEU A 67 -6.81 -2.22 -2.04
C LEU A 67 -5.98 -1.19 -2.80
N ARG A 68 -5.45 -0.18 -2.10
CA ARG A 68 -4.60 0.84 -2.70
C ARG A 68 -3.32 0.26 -3.30
N LEU A 69 -2.67 -0.68 -2.61
CA LEU A 69 -1.49 -1.39 -3.10
C LEU A 69 -1.77 -2.17 -4.38
N LEU A 70 -2.93 -2.83 -4.48
CA LEU A 70 -3.35 -3.53 -5.69
C LEU A 70 -3.53 -2.55 -6.85
N SER A 71 -4.24 -1.44 -6.63
CA SER A 71 -4.44 -0.40 -7.66
C SER A 71 -3.13 0.23 -8.13
N LEU A 72 -2.17 0.47 -7.23
CA LEU A 72 -0.86 1.00 -7.61
C LEU A 72 -0.07 0.01 -8.48
N ARG A 73 -0.13 -1.29 -8.16
CA ARG A 73 0.53 -2.34 -8.96
C ARG A 73 -0.09 -2.48 -10.34
N GLU A 74 -1.41 -2.43 -10.43
CA GLU A 74 -2.14 -2.42 -11.71
C GLU A 74 -1.74 -1.19 -12.53
N TYR A 75 -1.74 -0.01 -11.91
CA TYR A 75 -1.35 1.21 -12.62
C TYR A 75 0.11 1.18 -13.10
N HIS A 76 1.02 0.61 -12.31
CA HIS A 76 2.42 0.42 -12.73
C HIS A 76 2.53 -0.50 -13.94
N PHE A 77 1.73 -1.57 -13.99
CA PHE A 77 1.66 -2.47 -15.14
C PHE A 77 1.11 -1.74 -16.38
N ASP A 78 0.03 -0.98 -16.23
CA ASP A 78 -0.60 -0.21 -17.32
C ASP A 78 0.35 0.83 -17.93
N VAL A 79 1.16 1.50 -17.10
CA VAL A 79 2.17 2.46 -17.58
C VAL A 79 3.17 1.75 -18.49
N ARG A 80 3.66 0.57 -18.11
CA ARG A 80 4.56 -0.25 -18.93
C ARG A 80 3.87 -0.72 -20.22
N GLU A 81 2.67 -1.26 -20.13
CA GLU A 81 1.90 -1.74 -21.29
C GLU A 81 1.63 -0.64 -22.30
N ARG A 82 1.32 0.58 -21.85
CA ARG A 82 1.08 1.72 -22.74
C ARG A 82 2.31 2.04 -23.58
N VAL A 83 3.51 2.03 -22.99
CA VAL A 83 4.76 2.29 -23.73
C VAL A 83 5.08 1.16 -24.69
N VAL A 84 4.96 -0.09 -24.24
CA VAL A 84 5.21 -1.27 -25.10
C VAL A 84 4.27 -1.26 -26.30
N ARG A 85 2.98 -0.99 -26.07
CA ARG A 85 1.98 -0.89 -27.13
C ARG A 85 2.26 0.26 -28.08
N MET A 86 2.55 1.45 -27.56
CA MET A 86 2.90 2.61 -28.38
C MET A 86 4.10 2.32 -29.28
N LEU A 87 5.17 1.73 -28.74
CA LEU A 87 6.37 1.37 -29.50
C LEU A 87 6.08 0.30 -30.57
N LYS A 88 5.23 -0.68 -30.24
CA LYS A 88 4.83 -1.72 -31.18
C LYS A 88 3.91 -1.20 -32.28
N GLU A 89 2.94 -0.35 -31.97
CA GLU A 89 1.94 0.13 -32.93
C GLU A 89 2.46 1.29 -33.79
N SER A 90 3.20 2.23 -33.20
CA SER A 90 3.68 3.43 -33.89
C SER A 90 5.02 3.21 -34.58
N TYR A 91 5.85 2.30 -34.04
CA TYR A 91 7.21 2.07 -34.52
C TYR A 91 7.46 0.60 -34.89
N ASN A 92 6.52 -0.33 -34.73
CA ASN A 92 6.77 -1.77 -35.00
C ASN A 92 7.98 -2.34 -34.21
N VAL A 93 8.24 -1.80 -33.02
CA VAL A 93 9.36 -2.19 -32.15
C VAL A 93 8.81 -2.90 -30.92
N ASP A 94 9.22 -4.16 -30.72
CA ASP A 94 8.89 -4.90 -29.52
C ASP A 94 9.98 -4.74 -28.45
N VAL A 95 9.69 -3.96 -27.41
CA VAL A 95 10.58 -3.74 -26.25
C VAL A 95 10.36 -4.75 -25.12
N THR A 96 9.53 -5.77 -25.30
CA THR A 96 9.23 -6.75 -24.25
C THR A 96 10.47 -7.51 -23.76
N THR A 97 11.51 -7.60 -24.59
CA THR A 97 12.81 -8.17 -24.22
C THR A 97 13.56 -7.32 -23.19
N LEU A 98 13.40 -5.99 -23.24
CA LEU A 98 14.00 -5.05 -22.29
C LEU A 98 13.17 -4.94 -21.01
N THR A 99 11.85 -5.05 -21.12
CA THR A 99 10.91 -4.79 -20.03
C THR A 99 9.95 -5.94 -19.79
N PRO A 100 10.40 -7.19 -19.60
CA PRO A 100 9.49 -8.33 -19.51
C PRO A 100 8.49 -8.15 -18.36
N PRO A 101 7.21 -8.55 -18.51
CA PRO A 101 6.19 -8.40 -17.47
C PRO A 101 6.61 -8.94 -16.10
N ALA A 102 7.35 -10.06 -16.09
CA ALA A 102 7.89 -10.68 -14.88
C ALA A 102 8.91 -9.81 -14.11
N ARG A 103 9.47 -8.76 -14.73
CA ARG A 103 10.42 -7.82 -14.13
C ARG A 103 9.87 -6.40 -14.10
N LEU A 104 8.55 -6.24 -13.93
CA LEU A 104 7.91 -4.93 -13.83
C LEU A 104 8.55 -4.04 -12.75
N SER A 105 8.98 -4.62 -11.62
CA SER A 105 9.67 -3.89 -10.56
C SER A 105 10.98 -3.23 -11.00
N GLN A 106 11.58 -3.65 -12.12
CA GLN A 106 12.81 -3.08 -12.67
C GLN A 106 12.54 -2.10 -13.82
N TYR A 107 11.29 -1.92 -14.25
CA TYR A 107 10.95 -1.08 -15.39
C TYR A 107 11.50 0.34 -15.26
N HIS A 108 11.40 0.93 -14.06
CA HIS A 108 11.92 2.25 -13.75
C HIS A 108 13.45 2.40 -13.85
N THR A 109 14.19 1.28 -13.89
CA THR A 109 15.68 1.28 -13.99
C THR A 109 16.18 1.28 -15.44
N LEU A 110 15.28 1.07 -16.41
CA LEU A 110 15.61 1.11 -17.82
C LEU A 110 16.11 2.51 -18.20
N ARG A 111 17.08 2.58 -19.11
CA ARG A 111 17.53 3.87 -19.65
C ARG A 111 16.81 4.15 -20.95
N VAL A 112 16.48 5.43 -21.17
CA VAL A 112 15.88 5.89 -22.43
C VAL A 112 16.78 5.52 -23.62
N ASP A 113 18.10 5.60 -23.43
CA ASP A 113 19.10 5.23 -24.45
C ASP A 113 18.98 3.77 -24.91
N ASP A 114 18.61 2.85 -24.02
CA ASP A 114 18.45 1.42 -24.35
C ASP A 114 17.26 1.23 -25.29
N VAL A 115 16.15 1.92 -25.02
CA VAL A 115 14.94 1.91 -25.86
C VAL A 115 15.24 2.53 -27.22
N LEU A 116 15.88 3.70 -27.25
CA LEU A 116 16.24 4.38 -28.50
C LEU A 116 17.22 3.54 -29.35
N SER A 117 18.16 2.85 -28.70
CA SER A 117 19.09 1.95 -29.39
C SER A 117 18.36 0.79 -30.04
N LEU A 118 17.35 0.22 -29.37
CA LEU A 118 16.52 -0.84 -29.93
C LEU A 118 15.73 -0.34 -31.16
N VAL A 119 15.12 0.84 -31.07
CA VAL A 119 14.36 1.44 -32.18
C VAL A 119 15.25 1.70 -33.40
N ARG A 120 16.47 2.21 -33.18
CA ARG A 120 17.46 2.39 -34.26
C ARG A 120 17.91 1.06 -34.86
N ALA A 121 18.13 0.04 -34.03
CA ALA A 121 18.51 -1.30 -34.49
C ALA A 121 17.42 -1.99 -35.33
N SER A 122 16.15 -1.61 -35.13
CA SER A 122 15.03 -2.06 -35.97
C SER A 122 14.98 -1.42 -37.37
N GLY A 123 15.95 -0.55 -37.71
CA GLY A 123 16.07 0.06 -39.05
C GLY A 123 15.14 1.26 -39.29
N ILE A 124 14.53 1.79 -38.24
CA ILE A 124 13.60 2.92 -38.32
C ILE A 124 14.40 4.22 -38.36
N GLN A 125 14.19 5.01 -39.41
CA GLN A 125 14.76 6.34 -39.52
C GLN A 125 13.81 7.33 -38.85
N LEU A 126 14.10 7.66 -37.60
CA LEU A 126 13.44 8.76 -36.90
C LEU A 126 14.10 10.07 -37.32
N ASN A 127 13.29 11.09 -37.58
CA ASN A 127 13.81 12.45 -37.65
C ASN A 127 14.10 13.00 -36.24
N ASP A 128 14.75 14.16 -36.16
CA ASP A 128 15.14 14.76 -34.87
C ASP A 128 13.94 15.06 -33.96
N GLN A 129 12.80 15.47 -34.55
CA GLN A 129 11.59 15.80 -33.81
C GLN A 129 10.93 14.53 -33.23
N GLU A 130 10.83 13.46 -34.01
CA GLU A 130 10.31 12.17 -33.57
C GLU A 130 11.20 11.56 -32.49
N THR A 131 12.52 11.64 -32.66
CA THR A 131 13.49 11.18 -31.66
C THR A 131 13.30 11.93 -30.34
N ALA A 132 13.20 13.26 -30.39
CA ALA A 132 12.99 14.08 -29.19
C ALA A 132 11.64 13.80 -28.52
N LEU A 133 10.57 13.59 -29.31
CA LEU A 133 9.25 13.23 -28.79
C LEU A 133 9.30 11.87 -28.09
N LEU A 134 9.87 10.85 -28.74
CA LEU A 134 9.98 9.51 -28.20
C LEU A 134 10.81 9.50 -26.91
N GLN A 135 11.95 10.19 -26.92
CA GLN A 135 12.80 10.34 -25.73
C GLN A 135 12.02 10.94 -24.55
N LYS A 136 11.27 12.02 -24.78
CA LYS A 136 10.44 12.64 -23.73
C LYS A 136 9.34 11.71 -23.23
N MET A 137 8.67 10.98 -24.12
CA MET A 137 7.60 10.05 -23.73
C MET A 137 8.13 8.89 -22.88
N VAL A 138 9.24 8.28 -23.30
CA VAL A 138 9.88 7.18 -22.56
C VAL A 138 10.40 7.70 -21.23
N ASP A 139 11.10 8.84 -21.19
CA ASP A 139 11.59 9.46 -19.96
C ASP A 139 10.46 9.75 -18.96
N ALA A 140 9.35 10.35 -19.43
CA ALA A 140 8.19 10.62 -18.60
C ALA A 140 7.56 9.33 -18.05
N SER A 141 7.47 8.26 -18.85
CA SER A 141 6.97 6.97 -18.40
C SER A 141 7.88 6.33 -17.36
N LEU A 142 9.21 6.39 -17.53
CA LEU A 142 10.16 5.83 -16.58
C LEU A 142 10.15 6.59 -15.26
N LYS A 143 10.02 7.91 -15.29
CA LYS A 143 9.82 8.73 -14.09
C LYS A 143 8.53 8.38 -13.36
N MET A 144 7.43 8.22 -14.09
CA MET A 144 6.16 7.78 -13.52
C MET A 144 6.27 6.38 -12.90
N ALA A 145 6.96 5.45 -13.57
CA ALA A 145 7.22 4.12 -13.04
C ALA A 145 8.09 4.16 -11.77
N ALA A 146 9.09 5.04 -11.70
CA ALA A 146 9.92 5.22 -10.52
C ALA A 146 9.09 5.73 -9.32
N GLN A 147 8.22 6.72 -9.56
CA GLN A 147 7.29 7.20 -8.53
C GLN A 147 6.36 6.09 -8.06
N LEU A 148 5.69 5.38 -8.98
CA LEU A 148 4.79 4.27 -8.65
C LEU A 148 5.52 3.16 -7.89
N TYR A 149 6.77 2.85 -8.25
CA TYR A 149 7.55 1.87 -7.52
C TYR A 149 7.77 2.30 -6.06
N ASN A 150 8.14 3.56 -5.82
CA ASN A 150 8.31 4.09 -4.47
C ASN A 150 6.99 4.08 -3.69
N ASP A 151 5.89 4.51 -4.30
CA ASP A 151 4.56 4.50 -3.70
C ASP A 151 4.13 3.08 -3.31
N ILE A 152 4.41 2.09 -4.17
CA ILE A 152 4.16 0.67 -3.89
C ILE A 152 4.98 0.19 -2.69
N GLN A 153 6.26 0.55 -2.59
CA GLN A 153 7.10 0.16 -1.45
C GLN A 153 6.61 0.78 -0.14
N LEU A 154 6.28 2.08 -0.17
CA LEU A 154 5.78 2.79 1.00
C LEU A 154 4.44 2.20 1.47
N THR A 155 3.50 2.01 0.54
CA THR A 155 2.18 1.43 0.84
C THR A 155 2.31 0.01 1.39
N ALA A 156 3.18 -0.83 0.80
CA ALA A 156 3.40 -2.19 1.29
C ALA A 156 3.99 -2.21 2.70
N THR A 157 4.92 -1.29 2.99
CA THR A 157 5.53 -1.15 4.33
C THR A 157 4.49 -0.73 5.37
N LEU A 158 3.68 0.28 5.04
CA LEU A 158 2.61 0.76 5.91
C LEU A 158 1.54 -0.31 6.17
N HIS A 159 1.12 -1.02 5.12
CA HIS A 159 0.18 -2.12 5.25
C HIS A 159 0.72 -3.21 6.19
N GLN A 160 1.97 -3.65 6.00
CA GLN A 160 2.56 -4.68 6.85
C GLN A 160 2.63 -4.24 8.32
N MET A 161 3.01 -2.99 8.57
CA MET A 161 3.07 -2.43 9.92
C MET A 161 1.70 -2.43 10.61
N VAL A 162 0.62 -2.08 9.89
CA VAL A 162 -0.75 -2.13 10.43
C VAL A 162 -1.17 -3.56 10.76
N ILE A 163 -0.84 -4.53 9.90
CA ILE A 163 -1.10 -5.96 10.15
C ILE A 163 -0.33 -6.44 11.39
N ASP A 164 0.95 -6.10 11.51
CA ASP A 164 1.78 -6.50 12.65
C ASP A 164 1.22 -5.96 13.98
N TRP A 165 0.74 -4.72 13.98
CA TRP A 165 0.07 -4.14 15.14
C TRP A 165 -1.27 -4.81 15.44
N LEU A 166 -2.09 -5.11 14.42
CA LEU A 166 -3.33 -5.87 14.61
C LEU A 166 -3.07 -7.22 15.29
N ASP A 167 -2.07 -7.96 14.83
CA ASP A 167 -1.69 -9.26 15.37
C ASP A 167 -1.19 -9.14 16.82
N ALA A 168 -0.33 -8.16 17.11
CA ALA A 168 0.15 -7.90 18.46
C ALA A 168 -0.98 -7.56 19.44
N MET A 169 -1.97 -6.78 18.99
CA MET A 169 -3.13 -6.41 19.81
C MET A 169 -4.04 -7.61 20.06
N GLN A 170 -4.31 -8.43 19.04
CA GLN A 170 -5.11 -9.64 19.20
C GLN A 170 -4.44 -10.63 20.16
N ALA A 171 -3.12 -10.80 20.07
CA ALA A 171 -2.36 -11.64 21.00
C ALA A 171 -2.45 -11.11 22.46
N THR A 172 -2.39 -9.79 22.64
CA THR A 172 -2.51 -9.16 23.95
C THR A 172 -3.91 -9.33 24.55
N ILE A 173 -4.96 -9.17 23.75
CA ILE A 173 -6.34 -9.39 24.15
C ILE A 173 -6.56 -10.86 24.55
N ALA A 174 -6.11 -11.81 23.72
CA ALA A 174 -6.21 -13.25 24.01
C ALA A 174 -5.52 -13.62 25.32
N LYS A 175 -4.33 -13.06 25.59
CA LYS A 175 -3.60 -13.26 26.85
C LYS A 175 -4.36 -12.72 28.07
N ARG A 176 -5.00 -11.55 27.95
CA ARG A 176 -5.82 -10.99 29.04
C ARG A 176 -6.99 -11.92 29.37
N TYR A 177 -7.70 -12.44 28.36
CA TYR A 177 -8.78 -13.40 28.57
C TYR A 177 -8.31 -14.70 29.24
N TRP A 178 -7.14 -15.22 28.84
CA TRP A 178 -6.55 -16.39 29.49
C TRP A 178 -6.24 -16.15 30.97
N ASN A 179 -5.62 -15.00 31.28
CA ASN A 179 -5.25 -14.64 32.65
C ASN A 179 -6.47 -14.38 33.55
N HIS A 180 -7.57 -13.86 33.00
CA HIS A 180 -8.82 -13.65 33.74
C HIS A 180 -9.71 -14.91 33.81
N GLY A 181 -9.52 -15.87 32.89
CA GLY A 181 -10.24 -17.14 32.88
C GLY A 181 -9.65 -18.23 33.80
N SER A 182 -8.43 -18.03 34.32
CA SER A 182 -7.76 -18.96 35.24
C SER A 182 -8.10 -18.77 36.72
N ASP A 183 -8.86 -17.73 37.09
CA ASP A 183 -9.44 -17.59 38.44
C ASP A 183 -10.73 -18.46 38.53
N GLY A 184 -10.53 -19.78 38.59
CA GLY A 184 -11.61 -20.74 38.87
C GLY A 184 -12.15 -20.64 40.30
N PRO A 185 -13.41 -21.06 40.56
CA PRO A 185 -14.06 -20.87 41.85
C PRO A 185 -13.35 -21.65 42.97
N PRO A 186 -13.39 -21.18 44.24
CA PRO A 186 -12.76 -21.86 45.35
C PRO A 186 -13.31 -23.27 45.51
N HIS A 187 -12.40 -24.25 45.62
CA HIS A 187 -12.72 -25.61 45.98
C HIS A 187 -13.61 -25.65 47.24
N PRO A 188 -14.74 -26.37 47.25
CA PRO A 188 -15.50 -26.56 48.48
C PRO A 188 -14.68 -27.39 49.47
N PRO A 189 -14.79 -27.12 50.78
CA PRO A 189 -14.07 -27.88 51.79
C PRO A 189 -14.53 -29.33 51.78
N ARG A 190 -13.56 -30.25 51.74
CA ARG A 190 -13.80 -31.67 51.97
C ARG A 190 -14.15 -31.87 53.44
N HIS A 191 -15.40 -32.26 53.70
CA HIS A 191 -15.84 -32.84 54.97
C HIS A 191 -15.69 -34.36 54.93
#